data_AF-A0A167AGQ6-F1
#
_entry.id   AF-A0A167AGQ6-F1
#
_cell.length_a   1.000
_cell.length_b   1.000
_cell.length_c   1.000
_cell.angle_alpha   90.00
_cell.angle_beta   90.00
_cell.angle_gamma   90.00
#
_symmetry.space_group_name_H-M   'P 1'
#
loop_
_entity.id
_entity.type
_entity.pdbx_description
1 polymer ?
#
loop_
_entity_poly.entity_id
_entity_poly.type
_entity_poly.pdbx_seq_one_letter_code
_entity_poly.pdbx_strand_id
1 'polypeptide(L)'
;MNKKTLFDNLTEKEQRLFTQFTKGKKDIQVLACNGKESCAIIDQTNLDPYNLIIGIVRNDERLCIGRYGEQHFSFITGQPTSLTRVWIDVKGQGDFKFHINCRDQYYELSNDDDEVEYNNEIMIALLHSPDYVQFSMYDGNLPYRKSSHIFTASKIASDNIRTIAHSLLNQHFPGLSRYLIQLEGDGNETE
;
A
#
# COMPACT_ATOMS: atom_id res chain seq x y z
N MET A 1 -2.51 8.85 -18.57
CA MET A 1 -3.29 7.60 -18.57
C MET A 1 -4.60 7.79 -17.82
N ASN A 2 -5.68 7.19 -18.33
CA ASN A 2 -7.04 7.34 -17.83
C ASN A 2 -7.21 6.44 -16.59
N LYS A 3 -7.01 6.96 -15.39
CA LYS A 3 -7.11 6.22 -14.10
C LYS A 3 -8.50 5.70 -13.74
N LYS A 4 -9.41 5.63 -14.71
CA LYS A 4 -10.82 5.31 -14.50
C LYS A 4 -10.98 3.96 -13.78
N THR A 5 -10.19 2.95 -14.17
CA THR A 5 -10.38 1.58 -13.66
C THR A 5 -10.03 1.41 -12.18
N LEU A 6 -9.07 2.18 -11.64
CA LEU A 6 -8.66 2.07 -10.24
C LEU A 6 -9.71 2.65 -9.27
N PHE A 7 -10.56 3.56 -9.74
CA PHE A 7 -11.62 4.17 -8.92
C PHE A 7 -13.03 3.69 -9.30
N ASP A 8 -13.13 2.67 -10.16
CA ASP A 8 -14.39 2.00 -10.44
C ASP A 8 -14.85 1.20 -9.22
N ASN A 9 -16.17 0.97 -9.10
CA ASN A 9 -16.78 0.14 -8.07
C ASN A 9 -16.33 0.50 -6.64
N LEU A 10 -16.34 1.78 -6.29
CA LEU A 10 -16.14 2.22 -4.90
C LEU A 10 -17.27 1.67 -4.02
N THR A 11 -16.92 1.05 -2.90
CA THR A 11 -17.90 0.74 -1.86
C THR A 11 -18.47 2.04 -1.27
N GLU A 12 -19.62 1.97 -0.59
CA GLU A 12 -20.21 3.17 0.04
C GLU A 12 -19.23 3.88 1.00
N LYS A 13 -18.41 3.11 1.72
CA LYS A 13 -17.41 3.65 2.64
C LYS A 13 -16.28 4.35 1.88
N GLU A 14 -15.76 3.75 0.81
CA GLU A 14 -14.76 4.39 -0.05
C GLU A 14 -15.31 5.63 -0.77
N GLN A 15 -16.58 5.62 -1.16
CA GLN A 15 -17.20 6.77 -1.80
C GLN A 15 -17.32 7.97 -0.86
N ARG A 16 -17.51 7.74 0.44
CA ARG A 16 -17.42 8.79 1.47
C ARG A 16 -16.01 9.36 1.59
N LEU A 17 -14.97 8.51 1.55
CA LEU A 17 -13.57 8.95 1.58
C LEU A 17 -13.22 9.73 0.31
N PHE A 18 -13.62 9.23 -0.86
CA PHE A 18 -13.43 9.91 -2.14
C PHE A 18 -14.15 11.26 -2.19
N THR A 19 -15.37 11.36 -1.64
CA THR A 19 -16.10 12.63 -1.52
C THR A 19 -15.36 13.62 -0.60
N GLN A 20 -14.82 13.15 0.52
CA GLN A 20 -14.02 14.00 1.40
C GLN A 20 -12.75 14.49 0.69
N PHE A 21 -12.03 13.57 0.06
CA PHE A 21 -10.82 13.84 -0.72
C PHE A 21 -11.06 14.88 -1.83
N THR A 22 -12.13 14.73 -2.62
CA THR A 22 -12.51 15.68 -3.68
C THR A 22 -12.92 17.05 -3.15
N LYS A 23 -13.37 17.15 -1.89
CA LYS A 23 -13.72 18.41 -1.22
C LYS A 23 -12.51 19.19 -0.65
N GLY A 24 -11.27 18.77 -0.91
CA GLY A 24 -10.09 19.50 -0.44
C GLY A 24 -9.48 18.99 0.86
N LYS A 25 -9.97 17.86 1.39
CA LYS A 25 -9.39 17.24 2.58
C LYS A 25 -8.03 16.61 2.27
N LYS A 26 -6.98 17.18 2.88
CA LYS A 26 -5.58 16.77 2.69
C LYS A 26 -5.16 15.60 3.60
N ASP A 27 -5.95 15.30 4.62
CA ASP A 27 -5.77 14.17 5.53
C ASP A 27 -6.06 12.81 4.88
N ILE A 28 -6.62 12.76 3.67
CA ILE A 28 -6.93 11.50 2.99
C ILE A 28 -5.96 11.26 1.85
N GLN A 29 -5.28 10.11 1.90
CA GLN A 29 -4.42 9.62 0.84
C GLN A 29 -5.00 8.34 0.25
N VAL A 30 -4.63 8.01 -0.98
CA VAL A 30 -5.00 6.74 -1.61
C VAL A 30 -3.83 6.11 -2.35
N LEU A 31 -3.60 4.84 -2.08
CA LEU A 31 -2.69 3.96 -2.81
C LEU A 31 -3.53 2.87 -3.46
N ALA A 32 -3.40 2.68 -4.78
CA ALA A 32 -4.20 1.74 -5.53
C ALA A 32 -3.36 0.98 -6.55
N CYS A 33 -3.65 -0.31 -6.73
CA CYS A 33 -3.06 -1.14 -7.77
C CYS A 33 -4.05 -2.22 -8.20
N ASN A 34 -4.02 -2.61 -9.48
CA ASN A 34 -4.80 -3.74 -10.00
C ASN A 34 -3.92 -4.74 -10.79
N GLY A 35 -2.60 -4.65 -10.64
CA GLY A 35 -1.62 -5.49 -11.35
C GLY A 35 -1.31 -5.04 -12.78
N LYS A 36 -2.02 -4.03 -13.30
CA LYS A 36 -1.78 -3.41 -14.62
C LYS A 36 -1.55 -1.90 -14.52
N GLU A 37 -2.22 -1.29 -13.57
CA GLU A 37 -2.16 0.13 -13.28
C GLU A 37 -1.90 0.31 -11.79
N SER A 38 -1.19 1.38 -11.46
CA SER A 38 -0.91 1.81 -10.10
C SER A 38 -1.18 3.31 -9.96
N CYS A 39 -1.50 3.72 -8.74
CA CYS A 39 -1.85 5.09 -8.45
C CYS A 39 -1.53 5.40 -6.99
N ALA A 40 -0.82 6.50 -6.77
CA ALA A 40 -0.72 7.14 -5.46
C ALA A 40 -1.26 8.56 -5.56
N ILE A 41 -2.14 8.95 -4.65
CA ILE A 41 -2.65 10.32 -4.55
C ILE A 41 -2.54 10.79 -3.11
N ILE A 42 -1.79 11.86 -2.89
CA ILE A 42 -1.51 12.46 -1.58
C ILE A 42 -1.74 13.97 -1.73
N ASP A 43 -2.41 14.62 -0.77
CA ASP A 43 -2.70 16.05 -0.81
C ASP A 43 -3.32 16.51 -2.15
N GLN A 44 -4.23 15.70 -2.70
CA GLN A 44 -4.84 15.89 -4.01
C GLN A 44 -3.88 15.85 -5.22
N THR A 45 -2.61 15.55 -4.98
CA THR A 45 -1.59 15.44 -6.02
C THR A 45 -1.44 13.98 -6.43
N ASN A 46 -1.60 13.74 -7.73
CA ASN A 46 -1.27 12.46 -8.32
C ASN A 46 0.25 12.32 -8.40
N LEU A 47 0.77 11.24 -7.85
CA LEU A 47 2.19 10.94 -7.81
C LEU A 47 2.51 9.84 -8.81
N ASP A 48 3.67 9.96 -9.44
CA ASP A 48 4.24 8.92 -10.30
C ASP A 48 5.38 8.23 -9.52
N PRO A 49 5.09 7.10 -8.84
CA PRO A 49 6.07 6.45 -8.01
C PRO A 49 7.05 5.62 -8.84
N TYR A 50 8.32 5.61 -8.43
CA TYR A 50 9.28 4.59 -8.88
C TYR A 50 8.83 3.22 -8.39
N ASN A 51 8.49 3.12 -7.10
CA ASN A 51 7.96 1.88 -6.53
C ASN A 51 6.70 2.18 -5.72
N LEU A 52 5.66 1.39 -5.95
CA LEU A 52 4.50 1.29 -5.07
C LEU A 52 4.31 -0.19 -4.75
N ILE A 53 4.45 -0.59 -3.49
CA ILE A 53 4.25 -1.98 -3.06
C ILE A 53 3.21 -1.99 -1.96
N ILE A 54 2.16 -2.81 -2.14
CA ILE A 54 1.11 -3.04 -1.15
C ILE A 54 1.10 -4.54 -0.82
N GLY A 55 1.49 -4.88 0.40
CA GLY A 55 1.40 -6.21 0.99
C GLY A 55 0.27 -6.28 2.01
N ILE A 56 -0.58 -7.29 1.89
CA ILE A 56 -1.70 -7.57 2.78
C ILE A 56 -1.65 -9.05 3.19
N VAL A 57 -1.77 -9.31 4.49
CA VAL A 57 -2.01 -10.63 5.06
C VAL A 57 -3.29 -10.56 5.89
N ARG A 58 -4.26 -11.44 5.62
CA ARG A 58 -5.54 -11.50 6.35
C ARG A 58 -6.16 -12.88 6.22
N ASN A 59 -6.57 -13.49 7.33
CA ASN A 59 -7.22 -14.81 7.34
C ASN A 59 -6.48 -15.87 6.51
N ASP A 60 -5.15 -15.95 6.68
CA ASP A 60 -4.20 -16.78 5.90
C ASP A 60 -4.07 -16.44 4.41
N GLU A 61 -4.88 -15.53 3.88
CA GLU A 61 -4.70 -14.99 2.55
C GLU A 61 -3.55 -13.98 2.53
N ARG A 62 -2.73 -14.08 1.48
CA ARG A 62 -1.59 -13.19 1.24
C ARG A 62 -1.71 -12.59 -0.15
N LEU A 63 -1.55 -11.27 -0.23
CA LEU A 63 -1.47 -10.53 -1.47
C LEU A 63 -0.30 -9.56 -1.38
N CYS A 64 0.56 -9.54 -2.40
CA CYS A 64 1.53 -8.46 -2.54
C CYS A 64 1.48 -7.97 -3.98
N ILE A 65 1.07 -6.72 -4.19
CA ILE A 65 0.78 -6.15 -5.50
C ILE A 65 1.38 -4.76 -5.60
N GLY A 66 1.75 -4.34 -6.81
CA GLY A 66 2.43 -3.05 -6.93
C GLY A 66 2.98 -2.73 -8.30
N ARG A 67 3.81 -1.70 -8.30
CA ARG A 67 4.73 -1.30 -9.35
C ARG A 67 6.15 -1.31 -8.78
N TYR A 68 7.09 -1.86 -9.53
CA TYR A 68 8.51 -1.85 -9.20
C TYR A 68 9.29 -1.46 -10.45
N GLY A 69 9.92 -0.27 -10.42
CA GLY A 69 10.40 0.39 -11.63
C GLY A 69 9.24 0.61 -12.61
N GLU A 70 9.41 0.17 -13.86
CA GLU A 70 8.37 0.31 -14.89
C GLU A 70 7.36 -0.86 -14.92
N GLN A 71 7.58 -1.90 -14.13
CA GLN A 71 6.77 -3.12 -14.19
C GLN A 71 5.70 -3.15 -13.10
N HIS A 72 4.47 -3.48 -13.50
CA HIS A 72 3.39 -3.79 -12.56
C HIS A 72 3.41 -5.28 -12.22
N PHE A 73 3.11 -5.62 -10.98
CA PHE A 73 3.20 -6.99 -10.51
C PHE A 73 2.11 -7.37 -9.52
N SER A 74 1.85 -8.67 -9.44
CA SER A 74 1.11 -9.32 -8.36
C SER A 74 1.89 -10.57 -7.97
N PHE A 75 2.51 -10.54 -6.81
CA PHE A 75 3.27 -11.63 -6.22
C PHE A 75 2.34 -12.59 -5.47
N ILE A 76 2.69 -13.89 -5.52
CA ILE A 76 1.81 -15.05 -5.28
C ILE A 76 0.92 -15.32 -6.50
N THR A 77 1.54 -15.99 -7.48
CA THR A 77 0.96 -16.37 -8.77
C THR A 77 -0.09 -17.45 -8.60
N GLY A 78 -1.29 -17.24 -9.13
CA GLY A 78 -2.35 -18.26 -9.14
C GLY A 78 -3.77 -17.74 -8.86
N GLN A 79 -3.90 -16.50 -8.37
CA GLN A 79 -5.19 -15.83 -8.26
C GLN A 79 -5.30 -14.67 -9.26
N PRO A 80 -6.50 -14.36 -9.75
CA PRO A 80 -6.71 -13.20 -10.59
C PRO A 80 -6.19 -11.94 -9.88
N THR A 81 -5.48 -11.09 -10.61
CA THR A 81 -5.13 -9.76 -10.13
C THR A 81 -6.41 -9.01 -9.77
N SER A 82 -6.59 -8.70 -8.49
CA SER A 82 -7.73 -7.94 -7.99
C SER A 82 -7.35 -6.50 -7.74
N LEU A 83 -8.30 -5.59 -7.95
CA LEU A 83 -8.18 -4.23 -7.47
C LEU A 83 -7.88 -4.23 -5.98
N THR A 84 -6.84 -3.51 -5.61
CA THR A 84 -6.43 -3.26 -4.23
C THR A 84 -6.35 -1.75 -4.05
N ARG A 85 -7.11 -1.21 -3.10
CA ARG A 85 -7.08 0.19 -2.71
C ARG A 85 -6.87 0.28 -1.20
N VAL A 86 -5.92 1.11 -0.81
CA VAL A 86 -5.67 1.49 0.58
C VAL A 86 -5.88 2.99 0.67
N TRP A 87 -6.95 3.38 1.35
CA TRP A 87 -7.16 4.77 1.77
C TRP A 87 -6.54 4.96 3.14
N ILE A 88 -5.75 6.01 3.29
CA ILE A 88 -5.08 6.33 4.55
C ILE A 88 -5.71 7.61 5.06
N ASP A 89 -6.44 7.51 6.17
CA ASP A 89 -7.06 8.65 6.87
C ASP A 89 -6.11 9.10 7.99
N VAL A 90 -5.45 10.23 7.76
CA VAL A 90 -4.40 10.84 8.60
C VAL A 90 -5.02 11.97 9.42
N LYS A 91 -5.89 11.63 10.37
CA LYS A 91 -6.52 12.63 11.25
C LYS A 91 -5.59 13.02 12.39
N GLY A 92 -4.75 14.02 12.14
CA GLY A 92 -3.88 14.59 13.16
C GLY A 92 -2.62 13.77 13.43
N GLN A 93 -1.95 14.06 14.55
CA GLN A 93 -0.71 13.38 14.93
C GLN A 93 -1.00 12.16 15.80
N GLY A 94 -0.95 10.96 15.21
CA GLY A 94 -0.87 9.70 15.97
C GLY A 94 -1.93 8.66 15.61
N ASP A 95 -3.08 9.10 15.11
CA ASP A 95 -4.20 8.21 14.77
C ASP A 95 -4.35 8.10 13.26
N PHE A 96 -3.97 6.93 12.74
CA PHE A 96 -4.11 6.59 11.33
C PHE A 96 -5.12 5.46 11.21
N LYS A 97 -6.06 5.62 10.29
CA LYS A 97 -6.97 4.54 9.91
C LYS A 97 -6.71 4.14 8.47
N PHE A 98 -6.52 2.85 8.26
CA PHE A 98 -6.40 2.26 6.94
C PHE A 98 -7.75 1.70 6.53
N HIS A 99 -8.31 2.19 5.43
CA HIS A 99 -9.50 1.62 4.83
C HIS A 99 -9.08 0.85 3.59
N ILE A 100 -9.24 -0.47 3.63
CA ILE A 100 -8.68 -1.36 2.62
C ILE A 100 -9.82 -2.01 1.85
N ASN A 101 -9.77 -1.89 0.53
CA ASN A 101 -10.52 -2.71 -0.39
C ASN A 101 -9.53 -3.65 -1.08
N CYS A 102 -9.71 -4.95 -0.87
CA CYS A 102 -8.90 -5.99 -1.47
C CYS A 102 -9.85 -7.11 -1.92
N ARG A 103 -9.80 -7.51 -3.20
CA ARG A 103 -10.68 -8.55 -3.75
C ARG A 103 -12.17 -8.28 -3.51
N ASP A 104 -12.59 -7.03 -3.70
CA ASP A 104 -13.96 -6.55 -3.47
C ASP A 104 -14.43 -6.68 -2.01
N GLN A 105 -13.53 -6.98 -1.07
CA GLN A 105 -13.80 -7.00 0.36
C GLN A 105 -13.24 -5.74 1.01
N TYR A 106 -14.12 -5.03 1.71
CA TYR A 106 -13.76 -3.85 2.47
C TYR A 106 -13.55 -4.17 3.95
N TYR A 107 -12.49 -3.62 4.54
CA TYR A 107 -12.25 -3.65 5.98
C TYR A 107 -11.43 -2.43 6.44
N GLU A 108 -11.38 -2.21 7.75
CA GLU A 108 -10.67 -1.09 8.39
C GLU A 108 -9.64 -1.65 9.36
N LEU A 109 -8.48 -1.00 9.44
CA LEU A 109 -7.44 -1.30 10.43
C LEU A 109 -7.08 0.00 11.16
N SER A 110 -7.07 -0.04 12.49
CA SER A 110 -6.68 1.12 13.31
C SER A 110 -6.09 0.72 14.66
N ASN A 111 -5.47 1.67 15.37
CA ASN A 111 -4.96 1.42 16.72
C ASN A 111 -6.08 1.08 17.72
N ASP A 112 -7.28 1.60 17.51
CA ASP A 112 -8.46 1.45 18.37
C ASP A 112 -9.23 0.15 18.13
N ASP A 113 -8.67 -0.82 17.40
CA ASP A 113 -9.24 -2.17 17.33
C ASP A 113 -9.04 -2.86 18.68
N ASP A 114 -10.00 -2.58 19.58
CA ASP A 114 -10.15 -3.08 20.95
C ASP A 114 -10.53 -4.58 21.01
N GLU A 115 -10.70 -5.23 19.86
CA GLU A 115 -10.85 -6.68 19.81
C GLU A 115 -9.51 -7.32 20.22
N VAL A 116 -9.50 -7.85 21.44
CA VAL A 116 -8.38 -8.49 22.16
C VAL A 116 -7.91 -9.80 21.48
N GLU A 117 -8.56 -10.21 20.40
CA GLU A 117 -8.04 -11.27 19.55
C GLU A 117 -6.92 -10.70 18.69
N TYR A 118 -5.70 -11.22 18.88
CA TYR A 118 -4.57 -10.95 18.01
C TYR A 118 -4.92 -11.38 16.59
N ASN A 119 -5.51 -10.47 15.83
CA ASN A 119 -5.80 -10.70 14.43
C ASN A 119 -4.43 -10.75 13.73
N ASN A 120 -4.12 -11.86 13.06
CA ASN A 120 -2.90 -12.05 12.27
C ASN A 120 -2.88 -11.17 11.00
N GLU A 121 -3.56 -10.02 11.05
CA GLU A 121 -3.73 -9.07 9.98
C GLU A 121 -2.51 -8.16 9.88
N ILE A 122 -1.97 -8.05 8.68
CA ILE A 122 -0.81 -7.24 8.38
C ILE A 122 -1.09 -6.46 7.12
N MET A 123 -0.77 -5.17 7.15
CA MET A 123 -0.72 -4.34 5.96
C MET A 123 0.62 -3.64 5.93
N ILE A 124 1.31 -3.69 4.79
CA ILE A 124 2.56 -2.99 4.55
C ILE A 124 2.43 -2.26 3.21
N ALA A 125 2.55 -0.95 3.20
CA ALA A 125 2.57 -0.14 2.00
C ALA A 125 3.84 0.69 1.92
N LEU A 126 4.60 0.52 0.84
CA LEU A 126 5.78 1.31 0.52
C LEU A 126 5.49 2.12 -0.74
N LEU A 127 5.61 3.44 -0.64
CA LEU A 127 5.56 4.37 -1.75
C LEU A 127 6.92 5.07 -1.85
N HIS A 128 7.61 4.87 -2.95
CA HIS A 128 8.89 5.49 -3.26
C HIS A 128 8.74 6.37 -4.48
N SER A 129 8.89 7.67 -4.28
CA SER A 129 8.89 8.70 -5.32
C SER A 129 10.28 9.34 -5.38
N PRO A 130 10.60 10.14 -6.42
CA PRO A 130 11.91 10.79 -6.53
C PRO A 130 12.30 11.63 -5.31
N ASP A 131 11.33 12.34 -4.71
CA ASP A 131 11.61 13.34 -3.68
C ASP A 131 11.37 12.83 -2.25
N TYR A 132 10.71 11.69 -2.09
CA TYR A 132 10.36 11.17 -0.77
C TYR A 132 10.01 9.68 -0.78
N VAL A 133 10.04 9.11 0.43
CA VAL A 133 9.51 7.78 0.73
C VAL A 133 8.40 7.92 1.76
N GLN A 134 7.30 7.21 1.51
CA GLN A 134 6.25 6.96 2.47
C GLN A 134 6.19 5.47 2.78
N PHE A 135 6.09 5.17 4.07
CA PHE A 135 5.94 3.81 4.57
C PHE A 135 4.80 3.76 5.56
N SER A 136 3.80 2.94 5.26
CA SER A 136 2.63 2.72 6.12
C SER A 136 2.55 1.25 6.50
N MET A 137 2.25 0.97 7.75
CA MET A 137 2.15 -0.38 8.26
C MET A 137 1.02 -0.50 9.27
N TYR A 138 0.36 -1.65 9.26
CA TYR A 138 -0.40 -2.18 10.37
C TYR A 138 0.09 -3.60 10.69
N ASP A 139 0.26 -3.92 11.96
CA ASP A 139 0.54 -5.27 12.45
C ASP A 139 -0.35 -5.57 13.66
N GLY A 140 -1.36 -6.42 13.45
CA GLY A 140 -2.33 -6.81 14.47
C GLY A 140 -1.74 -7.69 15.59
N ASN A 141 -0.53 -8.22 15.41
CA ASN A 141 0.18 -8.97 16.45
C ASN A 141 0.79 -8.06 17.53
N LEU A 142 0.92 -6.76 17.25
CA LEU A 142 1.50 -5.83 18.21
C LEU A 142 0.51 -5.53 19.34
N PRO A 143 0.97 -5.60 20.61
CA PRO A 143 0.10 -5.33 21.75
C PRO A 143 -0.28 -3.85 21.88
N TYR A 144 0.54 -2.94 21.33
CA TYR A 144 0.32 -1.50 21.35
C TYR A 144 0.80 -0.88 20.05
N ARG A 145 0.14 0.20 19.61
CA ARG A 145 0.50 0.98 18.43
C ARG A 145 0.68 0.08 17.19
N LYS A 146 -0.42 -0.61 16.85
CA LYS A 146 -0.51 -1.54 15.72
C LYS A 146 -0.22 -0.85 14.38
N SER A 147 -0.47 0.46 14.27
CA SER A 147 -0.25 1.25 13.06
C SER A 147 0.96 2.19 13.14
N SER A 148 1.62 2.35 12.00
CA SER A 148 2.67 3.33 11.78
C SER A 148 2.54 3.94 10.39
N HIS A 149 2.77 5.24 10.28
CA HIS A 149 2.78 5.98 9.02
C HIS A 149 3.94 6.97 9.08
N ILE A 150 4.92 6.78 8.21
CA ILE A 150 6.17 7.53 8.17
C ILE A 150 6.33 8.13 6.79
N PHE A 151 6.68 9.41 6.75
CA PHE A 151 7.03 10.16 5.54
C PHE A 151 8.39 10.81 5.73
N THR A 152 9.26 10.73 4.73
CA THR A 152 10.55 11.44 4.77
C THR A 152 11.05 11.80 3.37
N ALA A 153 11.64 12.99 3.27
CA ALA A 153 12.40 13.44 2.09
C ALA A 153 13.92 13.31 2.30
N SER A 154 14.37 12.89 3.49
CA SER A 154 15.81 12.67 3.74
C SER A 154 16.27 11.44 2.98
N LYS A 155 17.30 11.58 2.15
CA LYS A 155 17.86 10.48 1.35
C LYS A 155 18.31 9.30 2.23
N ILE A 156 19.06 9.58 3.29
CA ILE A 156 19.55 8.55 4.22
C ILE A 156 18.38 7.82 4.90
N ALA A 157 17.38 8.57 5.36
CA ALA A 157 16.20 7.97 5.97
C ALA A 157 15.38 7.16 4.95
N SER A 158 15.27 7.64 3.72
CA SER A 158 14.58 6.96 2.62
C SER A 158 15.20 5.61 2.30
N ASP A 159 16.53 5.54 2.18
CA ASP A 159 17.25 4.28 1.92
C ASP A 159 17.08 3.27 3.07
N ASN A 160 17.11 3.76 4.31
CA ASN A 160 16.87 2.92 5.48
C ASN A 160 15.43 2.40 5.54
N ILE A 161 14.43 3.26 5.30
CA ILE A 161 13.02 2.87 5.28
C ILE A 161 12.77 1.85 4.17
N ARG A 162 13.32 2.05 2.97
CA ARG A 162 13.24 1.08 1.88
C ARG A 162 13.80 -0.27 2.30
N THR A 163 14.99 -0.28 2.89
CA THR A 163 15.63 -1.52 3.37
C THR A 163 14.75 -2.26 4.38
N ILE A 164 14.20 -1.52 5.36
CA ILE A 164 13.29 -2.07 6.37
C ILE A 164 12.01 -2.62 5.72
N ALA A 165 11.38 -1.84 4.85
CA ALA A 165 10.16 -2.23 4.16
C ALA A 165 10.35 -3.50 3.31
N HIS A 166 11.43 -3.57 2.53
CA HIS A 166 11.75 -4.77 1.74
C HIS A 166 12.04 -5.98 2.62
N SER A 167 12.73 -5.80 3.75
CA SER A 167 12.97 -6.88 4.72
C SER A 167 11.66 -7.43 5.29
N LEU A 168 10.78 -6.54 5.78
CA LEU A 168 9.47 -6.90 6.33
C LEU A 168 8.58 -7.57 5.28
N LEU A 169 8.51 -6.99 4.07
CA LEU A 169 7.78 -7.59 2.96
C LEU A 169 8.31 -8.99 2.65
N ASN A 170 9.61 -9.21 2.58
CA ASN A 170 10.15 -10.54 2.29
C ASN A 170 9.93 -11.55 3.43
N GLN A 171 9.80 -11.10 4.68
CA GLN A 171 9.43 -11.96 5.81
C GLN A 171 7.99 -12.48 5.68
N HIS A 172 7.05 -11.62 5.28
CA HIS A 172 5.64 -12.01 5.09
C HIS A 172 5.34 -12.61 3.71
N PHE A 173 6.17 -12.31 2.72
CA PHE A 173 6.08 -12.77 1.33
C PHE A 173 7.41 -13.40 0.90
N PRO A 174 7.74 -14.62 1.39
CA PRO A 174 9.02 -15.25 1.09
C PRO A 174 9.27 -15.38 -0.42
N GLY A 175 10.43 -14.92 -0.88
CA GLY A 175 10.82 -14.96 -2.29
C GLY A 175 10.49 -13.67 -3.05
N LEU A 176 9.77 -12.72 -2.45
CA LEU A 176 9.45 -11.44 -3.07
C LEU A 176 10.72 -10.70 -3.51
N SER A 177 11.77 -10.66 -2.68
CA SER A 177 13.00 -9.95 -3.05
C SER A 177 13.64 -10.51 -4.32
N ARG A 178 13.67 -11.84 -4.49
CA ARG A 178 14.19 -12.47 -5.71
C ARG A 178 13.31 -12.14 -6.91
N TYR A 179 11.99 -12.17 -6.73
CA TYR A 179 11.04 -11.82 -7.77
C TYR A 179 11.20 -10.36 -8.24
N LEU A 180 11.35 -9.41 -7.31
CA LEU A 180 11.56 -8.00 -7.66
C LEU A 180 12.87 -7.77 -8.42
N ILE A 181 13.95 -8.49 -8.06
CA ILE A 181 15.22 -8.46 -8.81
C ILE A 181 15.03 -8.99 -10.25
N GLN A 182 14.21 -10.02 -10.43
CA GLN A 182 13.90 -10.55 -11.77
C GLN A 182 13.16 -9.52 -12.62
N LEU A 183 12.20 -8.79 -12.05
CA LEU A 183 11.51 -7.70 -12.77
C LEU A 183 12.48 -6.59 -13.22
N GLU A 184 13.50 -6.27 -12.42
CA GLU A 184 14.57 -5.34 -12.84
C GLU A 184 15.45 -5.92 -13.96
N GLY A 185 15.79 -7.21 -13.87
CA GLY A 185 16.63 -7.90 -14.85
C GLY A 185 15.97 -8.04 -16.22
N ASP A 186 14.69 -8.40 -16.25
CA ASP A 186 13.90 -8.58 -17.49
C ASP A 186 13.71 -7.26 -18.26
N GLY A 187 13.85 -6.10 -17.60
CA GLY A 187 13.80 -4.79 -18.24
C GLY A 187 15.06 -4.43 -19.04
N ASN A 188 16.21 -5.04 -18.73
CA ASN A 188 17.51 -4.71 -19.35
C ASN A 188 17.85 -5.59 -20.56
N GLU A 189 17.09 -6.65 -20.84
CA GLU A 189 17.32 -7.54 -21.99
C GLU A 189 16.54 -7.13 -23.26
N THR A 190 15.78 -6.02 -23.21
CA THR A 190 14.96 -5.52 -24.33
C THR A 190 15.44 -4.20 -24.95
N GLU A 191 16.67 -3.75 -24.67
CA GLU A 191 17.32 -2.62 -25.37
C GLU A 191 18.24 -3.07 -26.52
#